data_AF-A0A357AY37-F1
#
_entry.id   AF-A0A357AY37-F1
#
_cell.length_a   1.000
_cell.length_b   1.000
_cell.length_c   1.000
_cell.angle_alpha   90.00
_cell.angle_beta   90.00
_cell.angle_gamma   90.00
#
_symmetry.space_group_name_H-M   'P 1'
#
loop_
_entity.id
_entity.type
_entity.pdbx_description
1 polymer ?
#
loop_
_entity_poly.entity_id
_entity_poly.type
_entity_poly.pdbx_seq_one_letter_code
_entity_poly.pdbx_strand_id
1 'polypeptide(L)'
;IDFVLGQGEPYKAELIRDLPEDAVISFYRQGEFTDLCAGPHLDTTGRVKANAFKLLNCTGAYWRGDSSRKMLQRIYGTCFMKKEDLDAYLARIEEAKKRDHRKLG
;
A
#
# COMPACT_ATOMS: atom_id res chain seq x y z
N ILE A 1 2.26 3.14 -21.80
CA ILE A 1 1.95 1.73 -21.47
C ILE A 1 3.17 0.83 -21.62
N ASP A 2 3.91 0.91 -22.74
CA ASP A 2 5.10 0.06 -22.97
C ASP A 2 6.18 0.16 -21.91
N PHE A 3 6.36 1.34 -21.32
CA PHE A 3 7.29 1.55 -20.19
C PHE A 3 7.04 0.59 -19.02
N VAL A 4 5.78 0.50 -18.53
CA VAL A 4 5.45 -0.37 -17.40
C VAL A 4 5.43 -1.84 -17.79
N LEU A 5 5.10 -2.18 -19.05
CA LEU A 5 5.20 -3.55 -19.56
C LEU A 5 6.66 -4.01 -19.65
N GLY A 6 7.58 -3.16 -20.09
CA GLY A 6 9.01 -3.44 -20.13
C GLY A 6 9.64 -3.65 -18.75
N GLN A 7 9.02 -3.10 -17.69
CA GLN A 7 9.40 -3.36 -16.30
C GLN A 7 8.76 -4.62 -15.69
N GLY A 8 7.93 -5.34 -16.46
CA GLY A 8 7.23 -6.52 -15.96
C GLY A 8 6.06 -6.19 -15.03
N GLU A 9 5.43 -5.02 -15.17
CA GLU A 9 4.34 -4.53 -14.32
C GLU A 9 2.97 -4.58 -15.08
N PRO A 10 2.40 -5.77 -15.32
CA PRO A 10 1.19 -5.93 -16.13
C PRO A 10 -0.05 -5.30 -15.49
N TYR A 11 -0.12 -5.24 -14.16
CA TYR A 11 -1.25 -4.63 -13.45
C TYR A 11 -1.26 -3.11 -13.58
N LYS A 12 -0.09 -2.45 -13.61
CA LYS A 12 0.01 -1.01 -13.89
C LYS A 12 -0.40 -0.69 -15.32
N ALA A 13 -0.07 -1.57 -16.27
CA ALA A 13 -0.52 -1.43 -17.66
C ALA A 13 -2.05 -1.52 -17.79
N GLU A 14 -2.69 -2.46 -17.08
CA GLU A 14 -4.15 -2.56 -17.01
C GLU A 14 -4.76 -1.29 -16.39
N LEU A 15 -4.21 -0.80 -15.28
CA LEU A 15 -4.68 0.44 -14.65
C LEU A 15 -4.62 1.65 -15.60
N ILE A 16 -3.54 1.81 -16.36
CA ILE A 16 -3.39 2.92 -17.32
C ILE A 16 -4.43 2.83 -18.44
N ARG A 17 -4.76 1.62 -18.92
CA ARG A 17 -5.78 1.44 -19.99
C ARG A 17 -7.19 1.81 -19.55
N ASP A 18 -7.46 1.77 -18.24
CA ASP A 18 -8.75 2.12 -17.67
C ASP A 18 -8.88 3.63 -17.36
N LEU A 19 -7.81 4.41 -17.56
CA LEU A 19 -7.86 5.86 -17.40
C LEU A 19 -8.43 6.54 -18.65
N PRO A 20 -9.07 7.72 -18.50
CA PRO A 20 -9.45 8.57 -19.63
C PRO A 20 -8.27 8.89 -20.55
N GLU A 21 -8.53 9.07 -21.85
CA GLU A 21 -7.47 9.35 -22.84
C GLU A 21 -6.72 10.66 -22.56
N ASP A 22 -7.39 11.63 -21.92
CA ASP A 22 -6.85 12.93 -21.54
C ASP A 22 -6.22 12.94 -20.14
N ALA A 23 -6.19 11.80 -19.44
CA ALA A 23 -5.64 11.72 -18.10
C ALA A 23 -4.12 11.97 -18.11
N VAL A 24 -3.68 12.94 -17.31
CA VAL A 24 -2.25 13.16 -17.08
C VAL A 24 -1.70 12.06 -16.18
N ILE A 25 -0.83 11.23 -16.74
CA ILE A 25 -0.19 10.13 -16.03
C ILE A 25 1.14 10.61 -15.44
N SER A 26 1.26 10.55 -14.11
CA SER A 26 2.50 10.83 -13.40
C SER A 26 3.13 9.57 -12.81
N PHE A 27 4.45 9.60 -12.67
CA PHE A 27 5.22 8.55 -12.01
C PHE A 27 6.07 9.15 -10.89
N TYR A 28 6.12 8.45 -9.77
CA TYR A 28 7.06 8.74 -8.69
C TYR A 28 8.32 7.90 -8.86
N ARG A 29 9.50 8.50 -8.72
CA ARG A 29 10.78 7.79 -8.81
C ARG A 29 11.62 8.03 -7.56
N GLN A 30 12.08 6.93 -6.95
CA GLN A 30 13.00 6.92 -5.82
C GLN A 30 14.19 6.01 -6.16
N GLY A 31 15.28 6.59 -6.66
CA GLY A 31 16.45 5.82 -7.12
C GLY A 31 16.09 4.90 -8.30
N GLU A 32 16.17 3.60 -8.08
CA GLU A 32 15.79 2.56 -9.05
C GLU A 32 14.29 2.23 -9.03
N PHE A 33 13.60 2.57 -7.93
CA PHE A 33 12.17 2.32 -7.80
C PHE A 33 11.36 3.36 -8.56
N THR A 34 10.40 2.90 -9.39
CA THR A 34 9.45 3.76 -10.10
C THR A 34 8.04 3.25 -9.89
N ASP A 35 7.12 4.14 -9.51
CA ASP A 35 5.74 3.78 -9.24
C ASP A 35 4.73 4.68 -9.94
N LEU A 36 3.61 4.08 -10.35
CA LEU A 36 2.50 4.79 -10.97
C LEU A 36 1.64 5.39 -9.86
N CYS A 37 1.80 6.69 -9.61
CA CYS A 37 1.04 7.37 -8.56
C CYS A 37 0.80 8.83 -8.92
N ALA A 38 -0.38 9.32 -8.57
CA ALA A 38 -0.79 10.72 -8.78
C ALA A 38 -0.17 11.68 -7.74
N GLY A 39 0.33 11.16 -6.61
CA GLY A 39 0.87 11.99 -5.52
C GLY A 39 -0.20 12.81 -4.79
N PRO A 40 0.21 13.76 -3.92
CA PRO A 40 1.59 14.14 -3.61
C PRO A 40 2.33 13.13 -2.72
N HIS A 41 3.64 13.02 -2.91
CA HIS A 41 4.54 12.25 -2.04
C HIS A 41 5.30 13.19 -1.10
N LEU A 42 5.93 12.63 -0.06
CA LEU A 42 6.84 13.38 0.79
C LEU A 42 8.07 13.82 -0.02
N ASP A 43 8.56 15.04 0.23
CA ASP A 43 9.73 15.61 -0.46
C ASP A 43 10.97 14.71 -0.34
N THR A 44 11.14 14.04 0.81
CA THR A 44 12.22 13.07 1.03
C THR A 44 11.76 11.89 1.88
N THR A 45 12.32 10.71 1.62
CA THR A 45 12.09 9.50 2.42
C THR A 45 12.60 9.63 3.85
N GLY A 46 13.56 10.53 4.12
CA GLY A 46 14.07 10.81 5.47
C GLY A 46 13.02 11.38 6.42
N ARG A 47 11.89 11.90 5.90
CA ARG A 47 10.74 12.29 6.73
C ARG A 47 9.97 11.10 7.30
N VAL A 48 10.09 9.92 6.69
CA VAL A 48 9.54 8.68 7.23
C VAL A 48 10.50 8.18 8.31
N LYS A 49 10.12 8.35 9.58
CA LYS A 49 10.95 7.85 10.69
C LYS A 49 10.92 6.32 10.71
N ALA A 50 12.10 5.71 10.63
CA ALA A 50 12.23 4.26 10.59
C ALA A 50 11.63 3.54 11.81
N ASN A 51 11.54 4.21 12.95
CA ASN A 51 10.93 3.68 14.17
C ASN A 51 9.44 4.03 14.34
N ALA A 52 8.83 4.71 13.36
CA ALA A 52 7.43 5.14 13.39
C ALA A 52 6.58 4.54 12.26
N PHE A 53 7.04 3.44 11.64
CA PHE A 53 6.24 2.61 10.75
C PHE A 53 6.27 1.13 11.17
N LYS A 54 5.21 0.38 10.86
CA LYS A 54 5.11 -1.04 11.20
C LYS A 54 4.26 -1.79 10.18
N LEU A 55 4.76 -2.93 9.71
CA LEU A 55 3.96 -3.93 8.98
C LEU A 55 3.09 -4.72 9.96
N LEU A 56 1.81 -4.92 9.61
CA LEU A 56 0.80 -5.49 10.49
C LEU A 56 0.48 -6.94 10.14
N ASN A 57 -0.03 -7.20 8.93
CA ASN A 57 -0.38 -8.53 8.47
C ASN A 57 -0.28 -8.65 6.94
N CYS A 58 -0.32 -9.89 6.45
CA CYS A 58 -0.37 -10.22 5.04
C CYS A 58 -1.61 -11.08 4.78
N THR A 59 -2.38 -10.76 3.75
CA THR A 59 -3.62 -11.46 3.40
C THR A 59 -3.72 -11.67 1.88
N GLY A 60 -4.52 -12.63 1.43
CA GLY A 60 -4.88 -12.75 0.03
C GLY A 60 -5.90 -11.69 -0.38
N ALA A 61 -5.74 -11.10 -1.57
CA ALA A 61 -6.72 -10.21 -2.17
C ALA A 61 -6.81 -10.49 -3.67
N TYR A 62 -8.02 -10.70 -4.17
CA TYR A 62 -8.23 -10.90 -5.60
C TYR A 62 -8.07 -9.59 -6.37
N TRP A 63 -7.45 -9.67 -7.56
CA TRP A 63 -7.31 -8.52 -8.44
C TRP A 63 -8.70 -7.97 -8.84
N ARG A 64 -8.88 -6.65 -8.76
CA ARG A 64 -10.18 -5.95 -8.90
C ARG A 64 -11.30 -6.46 -7.97
N GLY A 65 -10.99 -7.26 -6.94
CA GLY A 65 -11.98 -7.87 -6.07
C GLY A 65 -12.76 -9.02 -6.70
N ASP A 66 -12.35 -9.50 -7.88
CA ASP A 66 -13.02 -10.57 -8.62
C ASP A 66 -12.37 -11.93 -8.31
N SER A 67 -13.13 -12.82 -7.66
CA SER A 67 -12.66 -14.15 -7.26
C SER A 67 -12.28 -15.07 -8.42
N SER A 68 -12.69 -14.76 -9.65
CA SER A 68 -12.25 -15.50 -10.85
C SER A 68 -10.84 -15.11 -11.32
N ARG A 69 -10.32 -13.97 -10.84
CA ARG A 69 -9.01 -13.43 -11.24
C ARG A 69 -7.91 -13.89 -10.27
N LYS A 70 -6.67 -13.56 -10.61
CA LYS A 70 -5.50 -13.95 -9.82
C LYS A 70 -5.57 -13.39 -8.40
N MET A 71 -5.33 -14.25 -7.42
CA MET A 71 -5.14 -13.84 -6.02
C MET A 71 -3.75 -13.22 -5.86
N LEU A 72 -3.71 -12.00 -5.33
CA LEU A 72 -2.51 -11.24 -4.98
C LEU A 72 -2.28 -11.29 -3.47
N GLN A 73 -1.08 -10.91 -3.05
CA GLN A 73 -0.73 -10.75 -1.64
C GLN A 73 -0.85 -9.28 -1.26
N ARG A 74 -1.72 -8.98 -0.30
CA ARG A 74 -1.89 -7.65 0.28
C ARG A 74 -1.15 -7.58 1.60
N ILE A 75 -0.15 -6.69 1.65
CA ILE A 75 0.63 -6.39 2.86
C ILE A 75 0.04 -5.12 3.49
N TYR A 76 -0.37 -5.20 4.76
CA TYR A 76 -0.83 -4.04 5.51
C TYR A 76 0.29 -3.47 6.37
N GLY A 77 0.34 -2.15 6.46
CA GLY A 77 1.22 -1.42 7.36
C GLY A 77 0.59 -0.11 7.81
N THR A 78 1.18 0.48 8.84
CA THR A 78 0.79 1.79 9.38
C THR A 78 2.04 2.65 9.58
N CYS A 79 1.90 3.97 9.48
CA CYS A 79 2.98 4.93 9.65
C CYS A 79 2.48 6.17 10.39
N PHE A 80 3.32 6.73 11.27
CA PHE A 80 3.05 7.93 12.05
C PHE A 80 4.25 8.89 12.02
N MET A 81 4.03 10.15 12.44
CA MET A 81 5.09 11.17 12.51
C MET A 81 6.03 10.97 13.71
N LYS A 82 5.56 10.29 14.76
CA LYS A 82 6.28 10.04 16.00
C LYS A 82 6.12 8.58 16.42
N LYS A 83 7.10 8.06 17.16
CA LYS A 83 7.08 6.67 17.63
C LYS A 83 5.97 6.46 18.66
N GLU A 84 5.74 7.46 19.51
CA GLU A 84 4.75 7.41 20.59
C GLU A 84 3.34 7.23 20.03
N ASP A 85 3.04 7.87 18.89
CA ASP A 85 1.74 7.74 18.21
C ASP A 85 1.55 6.32 17.64
N LEU A 86 2.62 5.75 17.08
CA LEU A 86 2.61 4.36 16.60
C LEU A 86 2.37 3.40 17.76
N ASP A 87 3.09 3.54 18.86
CA ASP A 87 2.95 2.66 20.02
C ASP A 87 1.53 2.76 20.61
N ALA A 88 0.98 3.97 20.74
CA ALA A 88 -0.39 4.19 21.20
C ALA A 88 -1.43 3.60 20.24
N TYR A 89 -1.19 3.64 18.93
CA TYR A 89 -2.04 2.95 17.95
C TYR A 89 -1.97 1.44 18.10
N LEU A 90 -0.78 0.86 18.20
CA LEU A 90 -0.61 -0.59 18.34
C LEU A 90 -1.23 -1.11 19.63
N ALA A 91 -1.09 -0.38 20.75
CA ALA A 91 -1.75 -0.72 22.01
C ALA A 91 -3.28 -0.78 21.87
N ARG A 92 -3.89 0.19 21.17
CA ARG A 92 -5.34 0.18 20.89
C ARG A 92 -5.77 -1.00 20.02
N ILE A 93 -4.98 -1.35 19.01
CA ILE A 93 -5.24 -2.51 18.15
C ILE A 93 -5.18 -3.81 18.96
N GLU A 94 -4.20 -3.97 19.85
CA GLU A 94 -4.09 -5.17 20.69
C GLU A 94 -5.25 -5.28 21.70
N GLU A 95 -5.67 -4.17 22.32
CA GLU A 95 -6.85 -4.16 23.18
C GLU A 95 -8.13 -4.52 22.42
N ALA A 96 -8.32 -3.98 21.21
CA ALA A 96 -9.45 -4.33 20.35
C ALA A 96 -9.44 -5.84 20.00
N LYS A 97 -8.26 -6.40 19.69
CA LYS A 97 -8.10 -7.83 19.39
C LYS A 97 -8.40 -8.75 20.57
N LYS A 98 -8.28 -8.30 21.82
CA LYS A 98 -8.66 -9.09 23.00
C LYS A 98 -10.17 -9.16 23.19
N ARG A 99 -10.89 -8.16 22.68
CA ARG A 99 -12.35 -8.03 22.79
C ARG A 99 -13.10 -8.58 21.56
N ASP A 100 -12.40 -9.30 20.70
CA ASP A 100 -13.00 -9.92 19.54
C ASP A 100 -13.91 -11.07 19.99
N HIS A 101 -15.17 -11.04 19.58
CA HIS A 101 -16.17 -12.06 19.92
C HIS A 101 -15.74 -13.48 19.50
N ARG A 102 -14.89 -13.62 18.48
CA ARG A 102 -14.36 -14.92 18.04
C ARG A 102 -13.29 -15.49 18.99
N LYS A 103 -12.71 -14.67 19.86
CA LYS A 103 -11.72 -15.09 20.86
C LYS A 103 -12.30 -15.24 22.27
N LEU A 104 -13.36 -14.48 22.57
CA LEU A 104 -14.05 -14.52 23.86
C LEU A 104 -15.16 -15.58 23.92
N GLY A 105 -15.60 -16.05 22.75
CA GLY A 105 -16.55 -17.16 22.62
C GLY A 105 -16.00 -18.49 23.10
#